data_AF-A0A8T0CZ19-F1
#
_entry.id   AF-A0A8T0CZ19-F1
#
_cell.length_a   1.000
_cell.length_b   1.000
_cell.length_c   1.000
_cell.angle_alpha   90.00
_cell.angle_beta   90.00
_cell.angle_gamma   90.00
#
_symmetry.space_group_name_H-M   'P 1'
#
loop_
_entity.id
_entity.type
_entity.pdbx_description
1 polymer ?
#
loop_
_entity_poly.entity_id
_entity_poly.type
_entity_poly.pdbx_seq_one_letter_code
_entity_poly.pdbx_strand_id
1 'polypeptide(L)'
;MTHLGSSSVAHFLETLVLCSEKAATIARLIRTHSLFNSLIQRKCAREANARFDIDLKTLADVLIQEGIRYDLEKAFPSLGSSVHGEENNSFQNSFGEVISLNITDPVIQLTNTLEDILTGDRALARLLSQVVLRPLDSFRTHTAVQSAISDTCTTSLNDVRLDLSLCGIWVDPIDATAEYAEGVHVRSSDSFILTDPIGQQHSLTPCILRHIPGTLANVTVLIGVFDRISGIPFLGVINQPFYRPADSECLETDTSAQSGRLFWGFRLLDSTSPTASLCQIPVSSTSVYRQVSFDCPLEEVRSDVLLRVACSYPEVHRLERIFQSWSPNSSASPTVVLLSSPGAGFKLMCLCRAEIDVYLLLSPSTYFWDTCAPQAILRSLSPEGGGLIRLSAAVAAVRQMLTDSHSESSGLISSISSRLTEFQVVYTPKQPNRDLTEYRHSDGLLAYRNGQLACRLLLFLAIALPSA
;
A
#
# COMPACT_ATOMS: atom_id res chain seq x y z
N MET A 1 -7.84 34.88 7.99
CA MET A 1 -8.18 33.54 7.50
C MET A 1 -7.94 33.53 6.01
N THR A 2 -6.74 33.15 5.59
CA THR A 2 -6.39 33.00 4.18
C THR A 2 -7.19 31.84 3.61
N HIS A 3 -8.06 32.11 2.63
CA HIS A 3 -8.77 31.08 1.88
C HIS A 3 -7.72 30.09 1.35
N LEU A 4 -7.77 28.82 1.79
CA LEU A 4 -7.06 27.76 1.07
C LEU A 4 -7.58 27.74 -0.36
N GLY A 5 -6.66 27.83 -1.32
CA GLY A 5 -6.99 27.96 -2.73
C GLY A 5 -7.63 26.67 -3.24
N SER A 6 -8.77 26.80 -3.92
CA SER A 6 -9.32 25.68 -4.68
C SER A 6 -8.33 25.27 -5.78
N SER A 7 -7.97 23.99 -5.82
CA SER A 7 -7.07 23.43 -6.85
C SER A 7 -7.85 22.51 -7.78
N SER A 8 -7.43 22.35 -9.03
CA SER A 8 -8.00 21.30 -9.87
C SER A 8 -7.51 19.93 -9.39
N VAL A 9 -8.36 18.91 -9.49
CA VAL A 9 -7.96 17.53 -9.16
C VAL A 9 -6.74 17.11 -9.98
N ALA A 10 -6.71 17.45 -11.27
CA ALA A 10 -5.59 17.13 -12.15
C ALA A 10 -4.26 17.70 -11.66
N HIS A 11 -4.23 18.98 -11.27
CA HIS A 11 -3.00 19.61 -10.78
C HIS A 11 -2.56 19.03 -9.44
N PHE A 12 -3.51 18.76 -8.54
CA PHE A 12 -3.21 18.15 -7.25
C PHE A 12 -2.68 16.71 -7.40
N LEU A 13 -3.35 15.89 -8.20
CA LEU A 13 -2.92 14.52 -8.53
C LEU A 13 -1.52 14.51 -9.15
N GLU A 14 -1.28 15.34 -10.14
CA GLU A 14 0.02 15.47 -10.79
C GLU A 14 1.12 15.83 -9.77
N THR A 15 0.84 16.76 -8.87
CA THR A 15 1.79 17.13 -7.81
C THR A 15 2.14 15.93 -6.92
N LEU A 16 1.15 15.12 -6.53
CA LEU A 16 1.37 13.92 -5.71
C LEU A 16 2.14 12.83 -6.46
N VAL A 17 1.86 12.65 -7.76
CA VAL A 17 2.63 11.74 -8.63
C VAL A 17 4.10 12.17 -8.69
N LEU A 18 4.37 13.46 -8.91
CA LEU A 18 5.74 13.99 -8.93
C LEU A 18 6.44 13.86 -7.56
N CYS A 19 5.72 14.11 -6.46
CA CYS A 19 6.22 13.88 -5.11
C CYS A 19 6.63 12.43 -4.89
N SER A 20 5.79 11.47 -5.32
CA SER A 20 6.08 10.05 -5.20
C SER A 20 7.27 9.59 -6.05
N GLU A 21 7.49 10.18 -7.23
CA GLU A 21 8.67 9.87 -8.06
C GLU A 21 9.96 10.49 -7.50
N LYS A 22 9.87 11.70 -6.93
CA LYS A 22 10.98 12.27 -6.16
C LYS A 22 11.33 11.35 -4.98
N ALA A 23 10.34 10.86 -4.25
CA ALA A 23 10.52 9.91 -3.16
C ALA A 23 11.21 8.62 -3.64
N ALA A 24 10.73 8.03 -4.73
CA ALA A 24 11.35 6.85 -5.35
C ALA A 24 12.81 7.11 -5.79
N THR A 25 13.11 8.31 -6.29
CA THR A 25 14.47 8.73 -6.67
C THR A 25 15.39 8.84 -5.45
N ILE A 26 14.89 9.40 -4.34
CA ILE A 26 15.62 9.44 -3.07
C ILE A 26 15.88 8.02 -2.56
N ALA A 27 14.86 7.16 -2.57
CA ALA A 27 14.96 5.76 -2.14
C ALA A 27 16.03 5.00 -2.94
N ARG A 28 16.04 5.13 -4.27
CA ARG A 28 17.06 4.53 -5.15
C ARG A 28 18.45 5.09 -4.88
N LEU A 29 18.59 6.42 -4.77
CA LEU A 29 19.88 7.08 -4.52
C LEU A 29 20.51 6.58 -3.20
N ILE A 30 19.72 6.52 -2.12
CA ILE A 30 20.20 6.04 -0.82
C ILE A 30 20.68 4.59 -0.91
N ARG A 31 19.96 3.71 -1.62
CA ARG A 31 20.36 2.31 -1.82
C ARG A 31 21.67 2.15 -2.58
N THR A 32 21.93 3.00 -3.56
CA THR A 32 23.17 2.93 -4.35
C THR A 32 24.41 3.38 -3.58
N HIS A 33 24.23 3.93 -2.38
CA HIS A 33 25.33 4.46 -1.60
C HIS A 33 26.11 3.35 -0.88
N SER A 34 27.45 3.44 -0.89
CA SER A 34 28.34 2.44 -0.28
C SER A 34 28.15 2.27 1.23
N LEU A 35 27.68 3.33 1.90
CA LEU A 35 27.39 3.35 3.34
C LEU A 35 25.91 3.08 3.66
N PHE A 36 25.11 2.56 2.72
CA PHE A 36 23.68 2.31 2.94
C PHE A 36 23.38 1.59 4.27
N ASN A 37 24.17 0.56 4.60
CA ASN A 37 23.97 -0.22 5.83
C ASN A 37 24.13 0.60 7.12
N SER A 38 24.91 1.69 7.12
CA SER A 38 25.03 2.56 8.29
C SER A 38 23.91 3.61 8.41
N LEU A 39 23.04 3.72 7.39
CA LEU A 39 21.89 4.64 7.36
C LEU A 39 20.61 4.01 7.92
N ILE A 40 20.68 2.71 8.24
CA ILE A 40 19.60 1.96 8.86
C ILE A 40 19.74 2.08 10.38
N GLN A 41 18.73 2.67 11.02
CA GLN A 41 18.65 2.78 12.48
C GLN A 41 17.58 1.84 13.00
N ARG A 42 17.76 1.30 14.21
CA ARG A 42 16.70 0.56 14.90
C ARG A 42 15.81 1.55 15.62
N LYS A 43 14.49 1.41 15.46
CA LYS A 43 13.51 2.18 16.25
C LYS A 43 13.69 1.86 17.73
N CYS A 44 13.58 2.88 18.58
CA CYS A 44 13.67 2.68 20.03
C CYS A 44 12.42 1.93 20.53
N ALA A 45 12.48 1.28 21.70
CA ALA A 45 11.37 0.46 22.20
C ALA A 45 10.02 1.20 22.37
N ARG A 46 10.03 2.55 22.41
CA ARG A 46 8.80 3.36 22.47
C ARG A 46 8.15 3.59 21.11
N GLU A 47 8.94 3.48 20.05
CA GLU A 47 8.55 3.71 18.65
C GLU A 47 8.46 2.40 17.86
N ALA A 48 9.12 1.35 18.34
CA ALA A 48 9.20 0.07 17.68
C ALA A 48 7.87 -0.70 17.71
N ASN A 49 7.45 -1.20 16.57
CA ASN A 49 6.36 -2.12 16.40
C ASN A 49 6.73 -3.49 16.98
N ALA A 50 6.02 -3.90 18.04
CA ALA A 50 6.29 -5.12 18.82
C ALA A 50 6.23 -6.44 18.02
N ARG A 51 5.82 -6.40 16.75
CA ARG A 51 5.78 -7.58 15.86
C ARG A 51 7.14 -7.91 15.23
N PHE A 52 8.00 -6.92 15.01
CA PHE A 52 9.28 -7.14 14.35
C PHE A 52 10.37 -7.35 15.41
N ASP A 53 11.20 -8.38 15.23
CA ASP A 53 12.40 -8.59 16.07
C ASP A 53 13.38 -7.42 15.95
N ILE A 54 13.33 -6.71 14.82
CA ILE A 54 14.09 -5.49 14.51
C ILE A 54 13.17 -4.54 13.73
N ASP A 55 12.63 -3.52 14.39
CA ASP A 55 11.91 -2.45 13.71
C ASP A 55 12.89 -1.35 13.27
N LEU A 56 12.82 -0.96 12.00
CA LEU A 56 13.84 -0.13 11.34
C LEU A 56 13.26 1.24 10.99
N LYS A 57 14.06 2.28 11.20
CA LYS A 57 13.86 3.63 10.69
C LYS A 57 15.06 3.95 9.82
N THR A 58 14.83 4.35 8.58
CA THR A 58 15.90 4.78 7.69
C THR A 58 15.91 6.30 7.54
N LEU A 59 17.06 6.87 7.20
CA LEU A 59 17.12 8.25 6.72
C LEU A 59 16.16 8.49 5.54
N ALA A 60 15.93 7.47 4.70
CA ALA A 60 15.02 7.55 3.58
C ALA A 60 13.59 7.85 4.05
N ASP A 61 13.11 7.16 5.09
CA ASP A 61 11.74 7.31 5.59
C ASP A 61 11.43 8.76 5.99
N VAL A 62 12.28 9.33 6.84
CA VAL A 62 12.11 10.72 7.30
C VAL A 62 12.32 11.71 6.17
N LEU A 63 13.38 11.55 5.37
CA LEU A 63 13.72 12.51 4.32
C LEU A 63 12.63 12.54 3.23
N ILE A 64 12.04 11.40 2.90
CA ILE A 64 10.94 11.30 1.95
C ILE A 64 9.67 11.93 2.54
N GLN A 65 9.31 11.59 3.78
CA GLN A 65 8.11 12.14 4.40
C GLN A 65 8.20 13.66 4.55
N GLU A 66 9.33 14.18 5.05
CA GLU A 66 9.56 15.63 5.13
C GLU A 66 9.63 16.27 3.75
N GLY A 67 10.22 15.59 2.75
CA GLY A 67 10.31 16.05 1.38
C GLY A 67 8.93 16.27 0.75
N ILE A 68 8.04 15.28 0.90
CA ILE A 68 6.64 15.37 0.46
C ILE A 68 5.94 16.52 1.20
N ARG A 69 6.14 16.64 2.52
CA ARG A 69 5.57 17.74 3.31
C ARG A 69 6.01 19.12 2.79
N TYR A 70 7.31 19.29 2.54
CA TYR A 70 7.87 20.54 2.04
C TYR A 70 7.34 20.88 0.64
N ASP A 71 7.32 19.91 -0.29
CA ASP A 71 6.85 20.13 -1.65
C ASP A 71 5.36 20.48 -1.68
N LEU A 72 4.55 19.82 -0.85
CA LEU A 72 3.12 20.12 -0.75
C LEU A 72 2.84 21.47 -0.10
N GLU A 73 3.60 21.87 0.92
CA GLU A 73 3.51 23.23 1.49
C GLU A 73 3.87 24.29 0.46
N LYS A 74 4.88 24.03 -0.36
CA LYS A 74 5.34 24.93 -1.42
C LYS A 74 4.35 25.05 -2.58
N ALA A 75 3.72 23.95 -2.99
CA ALA A 75 2.72 23.93 -4.05
C ALA A 75 1.34 24.44 -3.57
N PHE A 76 0.97 24.10 -2.33
CA PHE A 76 -0.34 24.38 -1.73
C PHE A 76 -0.14 24.86 -0.28
N PRO A 77 0.00 26.17 -0.04
CA PRO A 77 0.26 26.71 1.30
C PRO A 77 -0.73 26.19 2.36
N SER A 78 -0.22 25.86 3.54
CA SER A 78 -0.89 25.20 4.66
C SER A 78 -1.14 23.69 4.52
N LEU A 79 -0.98 23.09 3.33
CA LEU A 79 -1.21 21.66 3.14
C LEU A 79 -0.09 20.79 3.75
N GLY A 80 1.11 21.31 3.96
CA GLY A 80 2.19 20.56 4.61
C GLY A 80 1.83 20.15 6.05
N SER A 81 1.08 21.01 6.76
CA SER A 81 0.54 20.68 8.10
C SER A 81 -0.48 19.54 8.09
N SER A 82 -0.99 19.19 6.90
CA SER A 82 -1.96 18.11 6.68
C SER A 82 -1.33 16.77 6.35
N VAL A 83 0.00 16.71 6.26
CA VAL A 83 0.76 15.49 5.99
C VAL A 83 1.07 14.76 7.29
N HIS A 84 0.41 13.63 7.46
CA HIS A 84 0.62 12.65 8.51
C HIS A 84 1.37 11.44 7.94
N GLY A 85 2.06 10.69 8.80
CA GLY A 85 2.78 9.49 8.38
C GLY A 85 3.40 8.78 9.57
N GLU A 86 4.15 7.73 9.26
CA GLU A 86 4.80 6.87 10.25
C GLU A 86 5.89 7.57 11.05
N GLU A 87 6.65 8.45 10.40
CA GLU A 87 7.92 8.90 10.94
C GLU A 87 7.85 10.24 11.65
N ASN A 88 8.66 10.40 12.69
CA ASN A 88 8.99 11.70 13.24
C ASN A 88 10.20 12.33 12.51
N ASN A 89 10.28 13.66 12.54
CA ASN A 89 11.34 14.42 11.88
C ASN A 89 12.65 14.49 12.68
N SER A 90 12.84 13.65 13.69
CA SER A 90 13.99 13.73 14.60
C SER A 90 14.91 12.52 14.44
N PHE A 91 16.21 12.79 14.53
CA PHE A 91 17.29 11.81 14.50
C PHE A 91 18.13 11.94 15.75
N GLN A 92 18.75 10.84 16.16
CA GLN A 92 19.81 10.86 17.16
C GLN A 92 21.14 10.57 16.48
N ASN A 93 22.12 11.45 16.64
CA ASN A 93 23.46 11.22 16.09
C ASN A 93 24.28 10.26 16.98
N SER A 94 25.50 9.91 16.55
CA SER A 94 26.42 9.03 17.29
C SER A 94 26.86 9.57 18.66
N PHE A 95 26.67 10.87 18.90
CA PHE A 95 26.96 11.54 20.17
C PHE A 95 25.74 11.64 21.10
N GLY A 96 24.57 11.13 20.67
CA GLY A 96 23.33 11.13 21.45
C GLY A 96 22.52 12.43 21.34
N GLU A 97 22.94 13.39 20.50
CA GLU A 97 22.23 14.64 20.28
C GLU A 97 21.04 14.44 19.34
N VAL A 98 19.93 15.11 19.65
CA VAL A 98 18.71 15.05 18.83
C VAL A 98 18.76 16.15 17.78
N ILE A 99 18.79 15.75 16.51
CA ILE A 99 18.77 16.65 15.35
C ILE A 99 17.38 16.56 14.72
N SER A 100 16.66 17.69 14.64
CA SER A 100 15.41 17.76 13.90
C SER A 100 15.67 18.16 12.44
N LEU A 101 15.25 17.32 11.51
CA LEU A 101 15.30 17.59 10.08
C LEU A 101 14.16 18.54 9.71
N ASN A 102 14.52 19.77 9.36
CA ASN A 102 13.61 20.73 8.75
C ASN A 102 14.15 21.04 7.34
N ILE A 103 13.37 20.75 6.32
CA ILE A 103 13.76 21.05 4.94
C ILE A 103 13.58 22.54 4.69
N THR A 104 14.69 23.24 4.42
CA THR A 104 14.72 24.67 4.16
C THR A 104 15.47 24.99 2.87
N ASP A 105 15.13 26.15 2.28
CA ASP A 105 15.97 26.79 1.28
C ASP A 105 16.99 27.71 2.00
N PRO A 106 18.25 27.82 1.54
CA PRO A 106 18.89 27.21 0.36
C PRO A 106 19.51 25.81 0.57
N VAL A 107 19.83 25.10 -0.53
CA VAL A 107 20.47 23.76 -0.57
C VAL A 107 21.64 23.58 0.39
N ILE A 108 22.46 24.63 0.59
CA ILE A 108 23.62 24.57 1.49
C ILE A 108 23.22 24.37 2.95
N GLN A 109 22.08 24.91 3.39
CA GLN A 109 21.59 24.72 4.76
C GLN A 109 21.14 23.27 4.97
N LEU A 110 20.33 22.74 4.07
CA LEU A 110 19.92 21.32 4.12
C LEU A 110 21.12 20.37 4.04
N THR A 111 22.14 20.72 3.24
CA THR A 111 23.37 19.93 3.12
C THR A 111 24.10 19.85 4.46
N ASN A 112 24.23 20.96 5.18
CA ASN A 112 24.88 20.98 6.48
C ASN A 112 24.09 20.13 7.51
N THR A 113 22.77 20.28 7.57
CA THR A 113 21.92 19.47 8.46
C THR A 113 22.03 17.97 8.15
N LEU A 114 22.03 17.59 6.87
CA LEU A 114 22.17 16.19 6.47
C LEU A 114 23.58 15.67 6.72
N GLU A 115 24.62 16.47 6.59
CA GLU A 115 25.99 16.08 6.92
C GLU A 115 26.14 15.73 8.41
N ASP A 116 25.50 16.50 9.29
CA ASP A 116 25.47 16.23 10.73
C ASP A 116 24.74 14.90 11.03
N ILE A 117 23.63 14.62 10.34
CA ILE A 117 22.89 13.35 10.46
C ILE A 117 23.70 12.17 9.89
N LEU A 118 24.42 12.40 8.79
CA LEU A 118 25.22 11.41 8.06
C LEU A 118 26.62 11.22 8.64
N THR A 119 26.93 11.80 9.81
CA THR A 119 28.22 11.67 10.49
C THR A 119 29.42 12.08 9.61
N GLY A 120 29.25 13.14 8.81
CA GLY A 120 30.32 13.75 8.00
C GLY A 120 30.35 13.36 6.52
N ASP A 121 29.39 12.58 6.01
CA ASP A 121 29.29 12.29 4.57
C ASP A 121 28.67 13.47 3.80
N ARG A 122 29.48 14.52 3.60
CA ARG A 122 29.08 15.73 2.87
C ARG A 122 28.72 15.46 1.41
N ALA A 123 29.28 14.41 0.81
CA ALA A 123 29.02 14.08 -0.60
C ALA A 123 27.60 13.57 -0.77
N LEU A 124 27.20 12.57 0.03
CA LEU A 124 25.82 12.09 0.05
C LEU A 124 24.85 13.17 0.53
N ALA A 125 25.18 13.91 1.58
CA ALA A 125 24.35 15.01 2.09
C ALA A 125 24.02 16.03 1.00
N ARG A 126 25.02 16.41 0.18
CA ARG A 126 24.84 17.33 -0.93
C ARG A 126 23.97 16.73 -2.03
N LEU A 127 24.19 15.46 -2.41
CA LEU A 127 23.38 14.78 -3.43
C LEU A 127 21.92 14.68 -3.01
N LEU A 128 21.66 14.26 -1.77
CA LEU A 128 20.31 14.19 -1.20
C LEU A 128 19.65 15.56 -1.18
N SER A 129 20.34 16.59 -0.69
CA SER A 129 19.82 17.96 -0.67
C SER A 129 19.45 18.47 -2.07
N GLN A 130 20.28 18.16 -3.07
CA GLN A 130 20.04 18.53 -4.46
C GLN A 130 18.83 17.82 -5.08
N VAL A 131 18.56 16.57 -4.70
CA VAL A 131 17.39 15.83 -5.18
C VAL A 131 16.12 16.29 -4.46
N VAL A 132 16.17 16.41 -3.14
CA VAL A 132 15.04 16.84 -2.29
C VAL A 132 14.52 18.21 -2.70
N LEU A 133 15.41 19.19 -2.86
CA LEU A 133 15.04 20.56 -3.23
C LEU A 133 14.91 20.76 -4.75
N ARG A 134 15.06 19.71 -5.56
CA ARG A 134 14.88 19.80 -7.01
C ARG A 134 13.42 20.15 -7.32
N PRO A 135 13.14 21.08 -8.25
CA PRO A 135 11.78 21.40 -8.66
C PRO A 135 11.02 20.15 -9.14
N LEU A 136 9.76 19.99 -8.72
CA LEU A 136 8.93 18.83 -9.06
C LEU A 136 8.78 18.63 -10.58
N ASP A 137 8.71 19.72 -11.35
CA ASP A 137 8.57 19.64 -12.81
C ASP A 137 9.74 18.90 -13.49
N SER A 138 10.92 18.86 -12.87
CA SER A 138 12.06 18.11 -13.40
C SER A 138 11.83 16.59 -13.41
N PHE A 139 10.86 16.08 -12.66
CA PHE A 139 10.53 14.67 -12.61
C PHE A 139 9.53 14.25 -13.70
N ARG A 140 8.89 15.21 -14.41
CA ARG A 140 7.91 14.94 -15.48
C ARG A 140 8.45 14.11 -16.64
N THR A 141 9.75 14.12 -16.86
CA THR A 141 10.42 13.37 -17.94
C THR A 141 10.69 11.91 -17.59
N HIS A 142 10.48 11.48 -16.35
CA HIS A 142 10.66 10.09 -15.96
C HIS A 142 9.57 9.22 -16.58
N THR A 143 9.95 8.08 -17.16
CA THR A 143 9.03 7.20 -17.90
C THR A 143 7.82 6.75 -17.05
N ALA A 144 8.05 6.45 -15.77
CA ALA A 144 6.98 6.07 -14.85
C ALA A 144 5.94 7.18 -14.67
N VAL A 145 6.40 8.44 -14.60
CA VAL A 145 5.54 9.62 -14.47
C VAL A 145 4.81 9.91 -15.78
N GLN A 146 5.50 9.83 -16.92
CA GLN A 146 4.86 10.03 -18.22
C GLN A 146 3.73 9.03 -18.45
N SER A 147 3.96 7.75 -18.11
CA SER A 147 2.93 6.71 -18.18
C SER A 147 1.77 6.95 -17.21
N ALA A 148 2.02 7.53 -16.04
CA ALA A 148 0.98 7.81 -15.07
C ALA A 148 0.15 9.07 -15.44
N ILE A 149 0.80 10.11 -15.98
CA ILE A 149 0.18 11.42 -16.28
C ILE A 149 -0.44 11.48 -17.67
N SER A 150 0.04 10.70 -18.65
CA SER A 150 -0.61 10.57 -19.97
C SER A 150 -2.12 10.29 -19.83
N ASP A 151 -2.48 9.61 -18.75
CA ASP A 151 -3.82 9.12 -18.48
C ASP A 151 -4.67 10.16 -17.72
N THR A 152 -4.02 11.11 -17.03
CA THR A 152 -4.64 12.29 -16.39
C THR A 152 -5.13 13.33 -17.41
N CYS A 153 -4.47 13.40 -18.58
CA CYS A 153 -4.73 14.41 -19.61
C CYS A 153 -6.03 14.21 -20.41
N THR A 154 -6.79 13.13 -20.17
CA THR A 154 -8.10 12.88 -20.81
C THR A 154 -9.26 13.54 -20.04
N THR A 155 -9.21 14.88 -20.00
CA THR A 155 -10.33 15.83 -20.12
C THR A 155 -11.50 15.91 -19.11
N SER A 156 -11.51 15.25 -17.94
CA SER A 156 -12.55 15.52 -16.90
C SER A 156 -12.05 16.08 -15.57
N LEU A 157 -10.80 15.81 -15.17
CA LEU A 157 -10.27 16.18 -13.84
C LEU A 157 -9.82 17.63 -13.70
N ASN A 158 -9.66 18.35 -14.81
CA ASN A 158 -9.28 19.78 -14.79
C ASN A 158 -10.40 20.69 -14.31
N ASP A 159 -11.65 20.30 -14.57
CA ASP A 159 -12.83 21.09 -14.23
C ASP A 159 -13.32 20.81 -12.81
N VAL A 160 -12.94 19.67 -12.23
CA VAL A 160 -13.25 19.32 -10.84
C VAL A 160 -12.32 20.08 -9.91
N ARG A 161 -12.90 20.87 -9.01
CA ARG A 161 -12.19 21.63 -7.98
C ARG A 161 -12.26 20.92 -6.64
N LEU A 162 -11.13 20.91 -5.92
CA LEU A 162 -11.02 20.42 -4.56
C LEU A 162 -10.75 21.58 -3.61
N ASP A 163 -11.46 21.58 -2.49
CA ASP A 163 -11.09 22.37 -1.32
C ASP A 163 -10.02 21.63 -0.53
N LEU A 164 -8.77 22.08 -0.67
CA LEU A 164 -7.62 21.44 -0.02
C LEU A 164 -7.64 21.59 1.50
N SER A 165 -8.46 22.49 2.07
CA SER A 165 -8.62 22.61 3.54
C SER A 165 -9.29 21.39 4.17
N LEU A 166 -10.08 20.66 3.38
CA LEU A 166 -10.76 19.44 3.81
C LEU A 166 -9.90 18.19 3.60
N CYS A 167 -8.70 18.33 3.02
CA CYS A 167 -7.83 17.20 2.71
C CYS A 167 -6.91 16.88 3.89
N GLY A 168 -6.90 15.62 4.32
CA GLY A 168 -5.84 15.02 5.13
C GLY A 168 -5.01 14.07 4.28
N ILE A 169 -3.72 13.94 4.59
CA ILE A 169 -2.79 13.11 3.80
C ILE A 169 -2.10 12.13 4.75
N TRP A 170 -2.10 10.86 4.40
CA TRP A 170 -1.28 9.82 5.02
C TRP A 170 -0.17 9.39 4.07
N VAL A 171 1.06 9.38 4.56
CA VAL A 171 2.26 8.97 3.81
C VAL A 171 2.90 7.79 4.50
N ASP A 172 3.12 6.72 3.72
CA ASP A 172 4.10 5.70 4.03
C ASP A 172 5.30 5.92 3.09
N PRO A 173 6.44 6.43 3.61
CA PRO A 173 7.56 6.80 2.77
C PRO A 173 8.28 5.60 2.17
N ILE A 174 8.36 4.45 2.86
CA ILE A 174 8.94 3.17 2.41
C ILE A 174 8.18 2.02 3.11
N ASP A 175 7.05 1.59 2.53
CA ASP A 175 6.38 0.33 2.91
C ASP A 175 7.33 -0.83 2.58
N ALA A 176 7.36 -1.84 3.44
CA ALA A 176 8.33 -2.93 3.39
C ALA A 176 9.77 -2.46 3.71
N THR A 177 9.93 -1.67 4.79
CA THR A 177 11.23 -1.13 5.23
C THR A 177 12.27 -2.21 5.50
N ALA A 178 11.87 -3.40 5.96
CA ALA A 178 12.76 -4.53 6.13
C ALA A 178 13.32 -5.03 4.79
N GLU A 179 12.45 -5.18 3.79
CA GLU A 179 12.83 -5.60 2.43
C GLU A 179 13.66 -4.54 1.72
N TYR A 180 13.37 -3.26 1.98
CA TYR A 180 14.26 -2.17 1.64
C TYR A 180 15.61 -2.43 2.33
N ALA A 181 15.72 -2.44 3.64
CA ALA A 181 16.99 -2.60 4.36
C ALA A 181 17.83 -3.82 3.91
N GLU A 182 17.22 -4.99 3.79
CA GLU A 182 17.92 -6.25 3.49
C GLU A 182 18.29 -6.40 2.00
N GLY A 183 17.44 -5.89 1.09
CA GLY A 183 17.72 -5.91 -0.35
C GLY A 183 17.93 -7.30 -0.94
N VAL A 184 17.24 -8.33 -0.43
CA VAL A 184 17.47 -9.72 -0.86
C VAL A 184 17.26 -9.86 -2.38
N HIS A 185 18.34 -10.19 -3.08
CA HIS A 185 18.32 -10.69 -4.46
C HIS A 185 17.84 -12.13 -4.41
N VAL A 186 16.53 -12.34 -4.44
CA VAL A 186 16.01 -13.69 -4.59
C VAL A 186 16.22 -14.09 -6.04
N ARG A 187 17.02 -15.13 -6.27
CA ARG A 187 17.05 -15.80 -7.57
C ARG A 187 15.64 -16.27 -7.88
N SER A 188 15.14 -15.99 -9.08
CA SER A 188 13.80 -16.35 -9.58
C SER A 188 13.40 -17.83 -9.40
N SER A 189 14.30 -18.68 -8.94
CA SER A 189 14.09 -20.09 -8.60
C SER A 189 13.50 -20.35 -7.20
N ASP A 190 13.53 -19.40 -6.25
CA ASP A 190 13.23 -19.67 -4.83
C ASP A 190 11.79 -19.32 -4.42
N SER A 191 10.83 -19.33 -5.36
CA SER A 191 9.42 -19.37 -5.01
C SER A 191 9.08 -20.74 -4.43
N PHE A 192 9.37 -20.94 -3.14
CA PHE A 192 9.02 -22.17 -2.45
C PHE A 192 7.50 -22.33 -2.46
N ILE A 193 7.02 -23.31 -3.22
CA ILE A 193 5.77 -23.97 -2.87
C ILE A 193 6.06 -24.64 -1.54
N LEU A 194 5.43 -24.17 -0.46
CA LEU A 194 5.39 -24.91 0.80
C LEU A 194 4.45 -26.10 0.58
N THR A 195 4.90 -27.10 -0.19
CA THR A 195 4.36 -28.46 -0.06
C THR A 195 4.98 -29.02 1.21
N ASP A 196 4.15 -29.18 2.23
CA ASP A 196 4.36 -29.90 3.48
C ASP A 196 5.81 -30.30 3.84
N PRO A 197 6.41 -29.72 4.88
CA PRO A 197 7.50 -30.41 5.56
C PRO A 197 6.90 -31.62 6.27
N ILE A 198 7.32 -32.81 5.83
CA ILE A 198 7.17 -34.11 6.50
C ILE A 198 5.88 -34.88 6.17
N GLY A 199 5.91 -35.62 5.06
CA GLY A 199 5.70 -37.08 5.06
C GLY A 199 4.47 -37.70 5.78
N GLN A 200 3.40 -36.96 6.04
CA GLN A 200 2.14 -37.51 6.54
C GLN A 200 1.08 -37.49 5.45
N GLN A 201 0.43 -38.63 5.29
CA GLN A 201 -0.53 -38.95 4.24
C GLN A 201 -1.57 -37.84 4.03
N HIS A 202 -1.71 -37.44 2.76
CA HIS A 202 -2.81 -36.70 2.14
C HIS A 202 -4.04 -36.45 3.05
N SER A 203 -4.01 -35.36 3.81
CA SER A 203 -5.23 -34.62 4.10
C SER A 203 -5.41 -33.63 2.95
N LEU A 204 -6.40 -33.87 2.09
CA LEU A 204 -6.75 -32.99 0.96
C LEU A 204 -7.22 -31.62 1.50
N THR A 205 -6.28 -30.74 1.84
CA THR A 205 -6.62 -29.35 2.19
C THR A 205 -7.06 -28.64 0.91
N PRO A 206 -8.16 -27.86 0.93
CA PRO A 206 -8.58 -27.08 -0.24
C PRO A 206 -7.66 -25.87 -0.52
N CYS A 207 -6.61 -25.70 0.29
CA CYS A 207 -5.68 -24.57 0.23
C CYS A 207 -4.35 -24.98 -0.40
N ILE A 208 -3.84 -24.14 -1.31
CA ILE A 208 -2.46 -24.15 -1.78
C ILE A 208 -1.72 -23.00 -1.09
N LEU A 209 -0.63 -23.29 -0.39
CA LEU A 209 0.20 -22.27 0.25
C LEU A 209 1.35 -21.85 -0.67
N ARG A 210 1.50 -20.54 -0.86
CA ARG A 210 2.61 -19.95 -1.64
C ARG A 210 3.27 -18.84 -0.86
N HIS A 211 4.59 -18.91 -0.74
CA HIS A 211 5.39 -17.87 -0.14
C HIS A 211 6.11 -17.07 -1.23
N ILE A 212 5.81 -15.78 -1.30
CA ILE A 212 6.52 -14.81 -2.13
C ILE A 212 7.61 -14.20 -1.25
N PRO A 213 8.89 -14.49 -1.54
CA PRO A 213 9.98 -13.99 -0.74
C PRO A 213 10.12 -12.47 -0.86
N GLY A 214 10.60 -11.84 0.20
CA GLY A 214 10.82 -10.41 0.25
C GLY A 214 11.97 -9.97 -0.64
N THR A 215 11.72 -8.97 -1.48
CA THR A 215 12.69 -8.36 -2.38
C THR A 215 12.45 -6.85 -2.44
N LEU A 216 13.33 -6.12 -3.11
CA LEU A 216 13.09 -4.70 -3.39
C LEU A 216 11.79 -4.44 -4.17
N ALA A 217 11.28 -5.42 -4.93
CA ALA A 217 9.99 -5.28 -5.59
C ALA A 217 8.82 -5.20 -4.59
N ASN A 218 8.99 -5.62 -3.34
CA ASN A 218 7.94 -5.46 -2.32
C ASN A 218 7.87 -4.02 -1.78
N VAL A 219 8.86 -3.18 -2.07
CA VAL A 219 8.94 -1.82 -1.53
C VAL A 219 8.00 -0.89 -2.29
N THR A 220 7.18 -0.14 -1.56
CA THR A 220 6.29 0.88 -2.14
C THR A 220 6.35 2.20 -1.36
N VAL A 221 6.08 3.31 -2.05
CA VAL A 221 5.79 4.62 -1.46
C VAL A 221 4.30 4.85 -1.60
N LEU A 222 3.62 5.15 -0.48
CA LEU A 222 2.17 5.31 -0.45
C LEU A 222 1.82 6.74 -0.06
N ILE A 223 0.99 7.39 -0.88
CA ILE A 223 0.45 8.73 -0.59
C ILE A 223 -1.06 8.68 -0.74
N GLY A 224 -1.77 8.67 0.38
CA GLY A 224 -3.22 8.60 0.44
C GLY A 224 -3.83 9.92 0.91
N VAL A 225 -4.89 10.35 0.24
CA VAL A 225 -5.66 11.56 0.59
C VAL A 225 -7.07 11.15 1.01
N PHE A 226 -7.49 11.68 2.15
CA PHE A 226 -8.81 11.47 2.72
C PHE A 226 -9.51 12.78 3.06
N ASP A 227 -10.83 12.74 3.09
CA ASP A 227 -11.64 13.87 3.54
C ASP A 227 -11.67 13.92 5.06
N ARG A 228 -11.31 15.07 5.64
CA ARG A 228 -11.20 15.27 7.09
C ARG A 228 -12.53 15.13 7.82
N ILE A 229 -13.64 15.39 7.14
CA ILE A 229 -14.99 15.35 7.75
C ILE A 229 -15.47 13.90 7.86
N SER A 230 -15.52 13.19 6.73
CA SER A 230 -16.02 11.81 6.65
C SER A 230 -14.97 10.75 6.99
N GLY A 231 -13.69 11.10 6.88
CA GLY A 231 -12.56 10.17 7.00
C GLY A 231 -12.37 9.25 5.79
N ILE A 232 -13.17 9.41 4.73
CA ILE A 232 -13.15 8.51 3.57
C ILE A 232 -11.98 8.87 2.64
N PRO A 233 -11.17 7.88 2.20
CA PRO A 233 -10.10 8.13 1.24
C PRO A 233 -10.67 8.27 -0.18
N PHE A 234 -10.15 9.24 -0.93
CA PHE A 234 -10.70 9.60 -2.24
C PHE A 234 -9.64 9.79 -3.33
N LEU A 235 -8.36 9.93 -2.97
CA LEU A 235 -7.25 9.96 -3.92
C LEU A 235 -6.07 9.18 -3.35
N GLY A 236 -5.39 8.37 -4.17
CA GLY A 236 -4.23 7.61 -3.74
C GLY A 236 -3.20 7.47 -4.84
N VAL A 237 -1.92 7.48 -4.46
CA VAL A 237 -0.77 7.20 -5.31
C VAL A 237 0.08 6.10 -4.66
N ILE A 238 0.43 5.08 -5.44
CA ILE A 238 1.39 4.03 -5.09
C ILE A 238 2.55 4.14 -6.08
N ASN A 239 3.76 4.39 -5.60
CA ASN A 239 4.99 4.24 -6.39
C ASN A 239 5.70 2.97 -5.95
N GLN A 240 6.08 2.11 -6.89
CA GLN A 240 6.98 0.98 -6.64
C GLN A 240 8.37 1.37 -7.18
N PRO A 241 9.32 1.82 -6.32
CA PRO A 241 10.56 2.43 -6.78
C PRO A 241 11.50 1.47 -7.51
N PHE A 242 11.41 0.18 -7.17
CA PHE A 242 12.29 -0.90 -7.64
C PHE A 242 11.49 -1.91 -8.45
N TYR A 243 11.06 -1.49 -9.64
CA TYR A 243 10.37 -2.34 -10.59
C TYR A 243 11.28 -2.67 -11.78
N ARG A 244 11.16 -3.89 -12.31
CA ARG A 244 11.83 -4.26 -13.55
C ARG A 244 10.82 -4.96 -14.45
N PRO A 245 10.56 -4.44 -15.66
CA PRO A 245 9.79 -5.19 -16.65
C PRO A 245 10.50 -6.51 -16.99
N ALA A 246 9.74 -7.59 -17.13
CA ALA A 246 10.27 -8.94 -17.40
C ALA A 246 11.15 -9.02 -18.67
N ASP A 247 10.96 -8.10 -19.62
CA ASP A 247 11.69 -8.08 -20.91
C ASP A 247 13.06 -7.35 -20.84
N SER A 248 13.54 -6.96 -19.66
CA SER A 248 14.81 -6.24 -19.51
C SER A 248 15.99 -7.20 -19.33
N GLU A 249 16.70 -7.49 -20.42
CA GLU A 249 17.88 -8.40 -20.48
C GLU A 249 19.10 -7.99 -19.61
N CYS A 250 19.06 -6.90 -18.83
CA CYS A 250 20.23 -6.51 -18.02
C CYS A 250 20.32 -7.31 -16.71
N LEU A 251 21.52 -7.78 -16.40
CA LEU A 251 21.87 -8.52 -15.18
C LEU A 251 21.40 -7.80 -13.90
N GLU A 252 20.94 -8.57 -12.90
CA GLU A 252 20.44 -8.10 -11.59
C GLU A 252 21.41 -7.17 -10.83
N THR A 253 22.69 -7.20 -11.19
CA THR A 253 23.75 -6.37 -10.61
C THR A 253 23.78 -4.93 -11.13
N ASP A 254 22.99 -4.61 -12.16
CA ASP A 254 23.00 -3.28 -12.76
C ASP A 254 21.92 -2.39 -12.14
N THR A 255 22.28 -1.75 -11.01
CA THR A 255 21.44 -0.76 -10.32
C THR A 255 21.10 0.46 -11.18
N SER A 256 21.81 0.66 -12.31
CA SER A 256 21.55 1.73 -13.27
C SER A 256 20.29 1.52 -14.11
N ALA A 257 19.77 0.29 -14.17
CA ALA A 257 18.63 -0.11 -15.01
C ALA A 257 17.31 -0.31 -14.25
N GLN A 258 17.27 -0.04 -12.93
CA GLN A 258 16.04 -0.14 -12.14
C GLN A 258 15.14 1.06 -12.41
N SER A 259 13.96 0.80 -12.99
CA SER A 259 12.92 1.81 -13.21
C SER A 259 11.83 1.69 -12.14
N GLY A 260 11.10 2.77 -11.89
CA GLY A 260 9.90 2.72 -11.04
C GLY A 260 8.67 2.37 -11.87
N ARG A 261 7.56 2.05 -11.19
CA ARG A 261 6.23 2.15 -11.78
C ARG A 261 5.27 2.80 -10.79
N LEU A 262 4.20 3.40 -11.33
CA LEU A 262 3.27 4.24 -10.60
C LEU A 262 1.84 3.80 -10.85
N PHE A 263 1.03 3.87 -9.80
CA PHE A 263 -0.41 3.66 -9.84
C PHE A 263 -1.10 4.79 -9.09
N TRP A 264 -2.25 5.23 -9.59
CA TRP A 264 -3.06 6.19 -8.89
C TRP A 264 -4.54 5.91 -9.11
N GLY A 265 -5.38 6.50 -8.26
CA GLY A 265 -6.83 6.39 -8.34
C GLY A 265 -7.48 7.58 -7.66
N PHE A 266 -8.59 8.05 -8.25
CA PHE A 266 -9.39 9.16 -7.73
C PHE A 266 -10.87 8.80 -7.81
N ARG A 267 -11.63 9.12 -6.76
CA ARG A 267 -13.09 9.01 -6.73
C ARG A 267 -13.68 10.20 -6.00
N LEU A 268 -14.57 10.94 -6.65
CA LEU A 268 -15.30 12.03 -6.00
C LEU A 268 -16.23 11.48 -4.91
N LEU A 269 -16.33 12.19 -3.79
CA LEU A 269 -17.09 11.76 -2.59
C LEU A 269 -18.62 11.78 -2.81
N ASP A 270 -19.12 12.71 -3.63
CA ASP A 270 -20.55 13.00 -3.79
C ASP A 270 -21.19 12.38 -5.05
N SER A 271 -20.45 11.63 -5.87
CA SER A 271 -21.01 11.06 -7.10
C SER A 271 -21.39 9.58 -6.94
N THR A 272 -22.68 9.29 -7.15
CA THR A 272 -23.19 7.93 -7.42
C THR A 272 -22.66 7.38 -8.75
N SER A 273 -22.10 8.26 -9.60
CA SER A 273 -21.44 7.92 -10.86
C SER A 273 -19.92 7.83 -10.68
N PRO A 274 -19.24 6.80 -11.20
CA PRO A 274 -17.79 6.70 -11.14
C PRO A 274 -17.17 7.72 -12.10
N THR A 275 -16.61 8.81 -11.59
CA THR A 275 -15.61 9.62 -12.32
C THR A 275 -14.25 8.98 -12.11
N ALA A 276 -14.09 7.77 -12.65
CA ALA A 276 -12.80 7.09 -12.70
C ALA A 276 -12.16 7.38 -14.05
N SER A 277 -11.02 8.07 -14.07
CA SER A 277 -10.01 7.83 -15.10
C SER A 277 -9.05 6.84 -14.50
N LEU A 278 -9.14 5.58 -14.93
CA LEU A 278 -8.08 4.61 -14.71
C LEU A 278 -7.03 4.81 -15.78
N CYS A 279 -5.78 4.85 -15.34
CA CYS A 279 -4.67 4.47 -16.19
C CYS A 279 -4.84 3.00 -16.57
N GLN A 280 -4.70 2.66 -17.85
CA GLN A 280 -5.02 1.33 -18.38
C GLN A 280 -4.19 0.25 -17.67
N ILE A 281 -4.76 -0.41 -16.66
CA ILE A 281 -4.56 -1.86 -16.58
C ILE A 281 -5.26 -2.37 -17.83
N PRO A 282 -4.59 -3.07 -18.76
CA PRO A 282 -5.27 -3.65 -19.90
C PRO A 282 -6.33 -4.62 -19.37
N VAL A 283 -7.56 -4.13 -19.22
CA VAL A 283 -8.74 -4.95 -19.07
C VAL A 283 -9.17 -5.22 -20.50
N SER A 284 -8.47 -6.15 -21.15
CA SER A 284 -9.04 -6.87 -22.27
C SER A 284 -10.29 -7.57 -21.73
N SER A 285 -11.44 -7.02 -22.10
CA SER A 285 -12.72 -7.69 -21.98
C SER A 285 -12.61 -9.10 -22.54
N THR A 286 -12.98 -10.08 -21.73
CA THR A 286 -13.44 -11.40 -22.19
C THR A 286 -12.44 -12.25 -23.00
N SER A 287 -11.17 -12.31 -22.59
CA SER A 287 -10.35 -13.49 -22.85
C SER A 287 -9.44 -13.81 -21.67
N VAL A 288 -9.79 -14.91 -20.99
CA VAL A 288 -8.90 -15.89 -20.37
C VAL A 288 -7.61 -15.31 -19.76
N TYR A 289 -7.54 -15.37 -18.42
CA TYR A 289 -6.31 -15.52 -17.63
C TYR A 289 -5.12 -16.01 -18.47
N ARG A 290 -4.32 -15.09 -19.00
CA ARG A 290 -3.08 -15.43 -19.67
C ARG A 290 -2.03 -14.42 -19.25
N GLN A 291 -1.22 -14.89 -18.30
CA GLN A 291 0.13 -14.45 -17.99
C GLN A 291 0.30 -12.96 -17.63
N VAL A 292 0.17 -12.67 -16.33
CA VAL A 292 1.32 -12.10 -15.63
C VAL A 292 1.93 -13.27 -14.85
N SER A 293 3.07 -13.72 -15.33
CA SER A 293 3.97 -14.62 -14.63
C SER A 293 4.42 -13.90 -13.35
N PHE A 294 4.06 -14.42 -12.18
CA PHE A 294 5.13 -14.58 -11.19
C PHE A 294 6.08 -15.56 -11.88
N ASP A 295 7.37 -15.26 -12.08
CA ASP A 295 8.31 -16.17 -12.73
C ASP A 295 8.43 -17.49 -11.94
N CYS A 296 7.47 -18.39 -12.16
CA CYS A 296 7.42 -19.74 -11.66
C CYS A 296 6.39 -20.49 -12.52
N PRO A 297 6.76 -21.59 -13.19
CA PRO A 297 5.91 -22.28 -14.14
C PRO A 297 4.74 -22.94 -13.40
N LEU A 298 3.58 -22.28 -13.40
CA LEU A 298 2.30 -22.94 -13.17
C LEU A 298 2.00 -23.75 -14.44
N GLU A 299 2.46 -24.99 -14.47
CA GLU A 299 1.95 -25.95 -15.45
C GLU A 299 0.42 -26.07 -15.30
N GLU A 300 -0.23 -26.17 -16.46
CA GLU A 300 -1.65 -26.28 -16.75
C GLU A 300 -2.54 -26.87 -15.62
N VAL A 301 -3.02 -26.03 -14.71
CA VAL A 301 -4.24 -26.35 -13.94
C VAL A 301 -5.44 -25.85 -14.75
N ARG A 302 -6.11 -26.79 -15.44
CA ARG A 302 -7.34 -26.57 -16.19
C ARG A 302 -8.56 -26.43 -15.25
N SER A 303 -9.28 -25.32 -15.41
CA SER A 303 -10.66 -24.96 -14.98
C SER A 303 -11.12 -25.26 -13.54
N ASP A 304 -11.33 -24.20 -12.75
CA ASP A 304 -12.52 -23.84 -11.94
C ASP A 304 -12.11 -22.77 -10.89
N VAL A 305 -13.00 -21.86 -10.52
CA VAL A 305 -12.71 -20.58 -9.83
C VAL A 305 -11.82 -20.75 -8.58
N LEU A 306 -10.58 -20.28 -8.67
CA LEU A 306 -9.58 -20.31 -7.59
C LEU A 306 -9.54 -18.97 -6.84
N LEU A 307 -9.84 -18.97 -5.54
CA LEU A 307 -9.78 -17.79 -4.69
C LEU A 307 -8.34 -17.49 -4.26
N ARG A 308 -7.76 -16.36 -4.69
CA ARG A 308 -6.41 -15.93 -4.31
C ARG A 308 -6.47 -14.95 -3.14
N VAL A 309 -6.02 -15.40 -1.97
CA VAL A 309 -6.03 -14.63 -0.72
C VAL A 309 -4.59 -14.25 -0.39
N ALA A 310 -4.26 -12.95 -0.45
CA ALA A 310 -3.02 -12.49 0.14
C ALA A 310 -3.14 -12.43 1.67
N CYS A 311 -2.03 -12.70 2.35
CA CYS A 311 -1.93 -12.62 3.81
C CYS A 311 -0.47 -12.35 4.24
N SER A 312 -0.30 -12.08 5.53
CA SER A 312 1.05 -12.00 6.11
C SER A 312 1.53 -13.38 6.55
N TYR A 313 2.85 -13.63 6.53
CA TYR A 313 3.44 -14.92 6.92
C TYR A 313 2.94 -15.47 8.27
N PRO A 314 2.87 -14.68 9.36
CA PRO A 314 2.36 -15.18 10.65
C PRO A 314 0.89 -15.63 10.64
N GLU A 315 0.13 -15.29 9.60
CA GLU A 315 -1.30 -15.58 9.51
C GLU A 315 -1.62 -16.79 8.63
N VAL A 316 -0.67 -17.24 7.81
CA VAL A 316 -0.86 -18.28 6.79
C VAL A 316 -1.50 -19.53 7.38
N HIS A 317 -0.93 -20.10 8.43
CA HIS A 317 -1.46 -21.31 9.06
C HIS A 317 -2.81 -21.10 9.77
N ARG A 318 -3.09 -19.88 10.22
CA ARG A 318 -4.37 -19.55 10.86
C ARG A 318 -5.47 -19.45 9.80
N LEU A 319 -5.16 -18.83 8.66
CA LEU A 319 -6.04 -18.74 7.50
C LEU A 319 -6.24 -20.10 6.84
N GLU A 320 -5.19 -20.90 6.70
CA GLU A 320 -5.29 -22.28 6.19
C GLU A 320 -6.33 -23.07 6.97
N ARG A 321 -6.25 -23.05 8.31
CA ARG A 321 -7.26 -23.68 9.18
C ARG A 321 -8.67 -23.14 8.98
N ILE A 322 -8.83 -21.83 8.81
CA ILE A 322 -10.13 -21.21 8.55
C ILE A 322 -10.69 -21.69 7.21
N PHE A 323 -9.88 -21.70 6.15
CA PHE A 323 -10.30 -22.07 4.80
C PHE A 323 -10.41 -23.59 4.58
N GLN A 324 -10.10 -24.45 5.56
CA GLN A 324 -10.34 -25.89 5.47
C GLN A 324 -11.80 -26.24 5.15
N SER A 325 -12.75 -25.45 5.66
CA SER A 325 -14.19 -25.64 5.41
C SER A 325 -14.72 -24.82 4.23
N TRP A 326 -13.86 -24.13 3.48
CA TRP A 326 -14.27 -23.36 2.32
C TRP A 326 -14.59 -24.28 1.15
N SER A 327 -15.83 -24.23 0.68
CA SER A 327 -16.30 -24.97 -0.49
C SER A 327 -17.23 -24.06 -1.30
N PRO A 328 -16.74 -23.42 -2.37
CA PRO A 328 -17.56 -22.53 -3.19
C PRO A 328 -18.57 -23.30 -4.03
N ASN A 329 -18.27 -24.57 -4.38
CA ASN A 329 -19.14 -25.56 -5.04
C ASN A 329 -18.56 -26.95 -4.74
N SER A 330 -19.38 -28.00 -4.63
CA SER A 330 -19.06 -29.35 -4.12
C SER A 330 -18.02 -30.20 -4.90
N SER A 331 -17.03 -29.60 -5.58
CA SER A 331 -15.98 -30.30 -6.33
C SER A 331 -14.65 -30.39 -5.55
N ALA A 332 -13.91 -31.47 -5.79
CA ALA A 332 -12.81 -31.98 -4.95
C ALA A 332 -11.41 -31.36 -5.22
N SER A 333 -11.31 -30.23 -5.92
CA SER A 333 -10.04 -29.54 -6.22
C SER A 333 -9.78 -28.40 -5.23
N PRO A 334 -8.52 -28.01 -4.96
CA PRO A 334 -8.24 -26.86 -4.10
C PRO A 334 -8.87 -25.60 -4.68
N THR A 335 -9.64 -24.90 -3.86
CA THR A 335 -10.43 -23.73 -4.23
C THR A 335 -9.82 -22.43 -3.73
N VAL A 336 -8.72 -22.50 -2.96
CA VAL A 336 -8.06 -21.33 -2.36
C VAL A 336 -6.53 -21.40 -2.53
N VAL A 337 -5.91 -20.28 -2.91
CA VAL A 337 -4.46 -20.07 -2.81
C VAL A 337 -4.19 -19.01 -1.75
N LEU A 338 -3.43 -19.36 -0.72
CA LEU A 338 -2.93 -18.42 0.27
C LEU A 338 -1.55 -17.93 -0.16
N LEU A 339 -1.45 -16.63 -0.46
CA LEU A 339 -0.24 -15.96 -0.92
C LEU A 339 0.34 -15.13 0.23
N SER A 340 1.41 -15.63 0.85
CA SER A 340 2.17 -14.88 1.84
C SER A 340 3.19 -14.00 1.13
N SER A 341 3.23 -12.71 1.47
CA SER A 341 4.24 -11.77 0.96
C SER A 341 4.46 -10.63 1.94
N PRO A 342 5.68 -10.08 2.04
CA PRO A 342 5.90 -8.84 2.78
C PRO A 342 5.35 -7.60 2.04
N GLY A 343 5.36 -6.45 2.72
CA GLY A 343 4.81 -5.18 2.22
C GLY A 343 3.28 -5.14 2.25
N ALA A 344 2.69 -4.30 3.10
CA ALA A 344 1.24 -4.14 3.14
C ALA A 344 0.75 -3.42 1.87
N GLY A 345 1.46 -2.36 1.48
CA GLY A 345 1.29 -1.63 0.23
C GLY A 345 1.46 -2.53 -0.98
N PHE A 346 2.47 -3.40 -1.00
CA PHE A 346 2.66 -4.37 -2.11
C PHE A 346 1.47 -5.33 -2.27
N LYS A 347 1.01 -5.96 -1.19
CA LYS A 347 -0.17 -6.87 -1.24
C LYS A 347 -1.41 -6.14 -1.75
N LEU A 348 -1.65 -4.92 -1.27
CA LEU A 348 -2.78 -4.10 -1.72
C LEU A 348 -2.63 -3.61 -3.17
N MET A 349 -1.41 -3.32 -3.62
CA MET A 349 -1.11 -3.02 -5.03
C MET A 349 -1.44 -4.22 -5.92
N CYS A 350 -1.06 -5.44 -5.53
CA CYS A 350 -1.45 -6.67 -6.24
C CYS A 350 -2.98 -6.81 -6.35
N LEU A 351 -3.73 -6.45 -5.31
CA LEU A 351 -5.20 -6.43 -5.36
C LEU A 351 -5.74 -5.37 -6.33
N CYS A 352 -5.17 -4.16 -6.30
CA CYS A 352 -5.51 -3.09 -7.24
C CYS A 352 -5.26 -3.51 -8.70
N ARG A 353 -4.31 -4.42 -8.92
CA ARG A 353 -3.96 -4.99 -10.23
C ARG A 353 -4.72 -6.28 -10.61
N ALA A 354 -5.62 -6.76 -9.75
CA ALA A 354 -6.35 -8.03 -9.91
C ALA A 354 -5.43 -9.28 -9.98
N GLU A 355 -4.20 -9.17 -9.47
CA GLU A 355 -3.26 -10.29 -9.33
C GLU A 355 -3.66 -11.23 -8.18
N ILE A 356 -4.41 -10.70 -7.21
CA ILE A 356 -5.08 -11.41 -6.13
C ILE A 356 -6.56 -10.98 -6.06
N ASP A 357 -7.38 -11.73 -5.34
CA ASP A 357 -8.83 -11.47 -5.23
C ASP A 357 -9.20 -10.74 -3.94
N VAL A 358 -8.52 -11.05 -2.84
CA VAL A 358 -8.68 -10.41 -1.54
C VAL A 358 -7.35 -10.34 -0.79
N TYR A 359 -7.19 -9.35 0.09
CA TYR A 359 -6.17 -9.34 1.12
C TYR A 359 -6.86 -9.44 2.49
N LEU A 360 -6.50 -10.46 3.27
CA LEU A 360 -7.09 -10.73 4.57
C LEU A 360 -6.01 -10.60 5.65
N LEU A 361 -6.31 -9.80 6.66
CA LEU A 361 -5.48 -9.57 7.83
C LEU A 361 -6.32 -9.78 9.09
N LEU A 362 -5.95 -10.73 9.94
CA LEU A 362 -6.64 -11.00 11.21
C LEU A 362 -6.02 -10.24 12.39
N SER A 363 -4.76 -9.89 12.28
CA SER A 363 -3.94 -9.32 13.34
C SER A 363 -3.78 -7.82 13.16
N PRO A 364 -3.68 -7.03 14.25
CA PRO A 364 -3.57 -5.58 14.17
C PRO A 364 -2.13 -5.16 13.88
N SER A 365 -1.67 -5.38 12.64
CA SER A 365 -0.27 -5.19 12.25
C SER A 365 -0.06 -4.17 11.14
N THR A 366 -1.11 -3.45 10.75
CA THR A 366 -1.05 -2.40 9.73
C THR A 366 -1.65 -1.12 10.28
N TYR A 367 -1.28 0.00 9.67
CA TYR A 367 -1.64 1.34 10.09
C TYR A 367 -2.30 2.13 8.95
N PHE A 368 -2.75 3.34 9.26
CA PHE A 368 -3.44 4.21 8.31
C PHE A 368 -2.58 4.56 7.08
N TRP A 369 -1.28 4.76 7.25
CA TRP A 369 -0.36 5.04 6.15
C TRP A 369 -0.19 3.86 5.18
N ASP A 370 -0.17 2.62 5.68
CA ASP A 370 -0.09 1.40 4.85
C ASP A 370 -1.28 1.23 3.89
N THR A 371 -2.46 1.78 4.24
CA THR A 371 -3.72 1.40 3.59
C THR A 371 -4.50 2.55 2.96
N CYS A 372 -4.23 3.81 3.32
CA CYS A 372 -4.97 4.96 2.82
C CYS A 372 -4.89 5.08 1.30
N ALA A 373 -3.68 5.05 0.73
CA ALA A 373 -3.49 5.17 -0.70
C ALA A 373 -4.11 3.99 -1.47
N PRO A 374 -3.86 2.72 -1.09
CA PRO A 374 -4.49 1.61 -1.80
C PRO A 374 -6.00 1.55 -1.66
N GLN A 375 -6.59 1.91 -0.51
CA GLN A 375 -8.06 1.95 -0.38
C GLN A 375 -8.67 3.01 -1.29
N ALA A 376 -8.05 4.19 -1.43
CA ALA A 376 -8.51 5.21 -2.38
C ALA A 376 -8.54 4.65 -3.81
N ILE A 377 -7.48 3.94 -4.21
CA ILE A 377 -7.41 3.29 -5.52
C ILE A 377 -8.50 2.23 -5.65
N LEU A 378 -8.65 1.30 -4.69
CA LEU A 378 -9.70 0.26 -4.73
C LEU A 378 -11.10 0.85 -4.89
N ARG A 379 -11.38 1.96 -4.20
CA ARG A 379 -12.65 2.67 -4.29
C ARG A 379 -12.90 3.27 -5.67
N SER A 380 -11.86 3.66 -6.41
CA SER A 380 -11.99 4.21 -7.76
C SER A 380 -12.16 3.15 -8.86
N LEU A 381 -11.93 1.86 -8.58
CA LEU A 381 -11.92 0.80 -9.62
C LEU A 381 -13.31 0.41 -10.15
N SER A 382 -14.41 0.68 -9.44
CA SER A 382 -15.75 0.34 -9.91
C SER A 382 -16.85 1.23 -9.28
N PRO A 383 -18.01 1.39 -9.94
CA PRO A 383 -19.15 2.14 -9.37
C PRO A 383 -19.61 1.58 -8.02
N GLU A 384 -19.73 0.26 -7.90
CA GLU A 384 -20.08 -0.44 -6.66
C GLU A 384 -18.95 -0.42 -5.62
N GLY A 385 -17.72 -0.10 -6.07
CA GLY A 385 -16.53 0.11 -5.25
C GLY A 385 -15.85 -1.18 -4.82
N GLY A 386 -14.53 -1.21 -4.98
CA GLY A 386 -13.68 -1.96 -4.06
C GLY A 386 -13.52 -1.19 -2.74
N GLY A 387 -12.81 -1.77 -1.79
CA GLY A 387 -12.45 -1.05 -0.59
C GLY A 387 -11.75 -1.92 0.43
N LEU A 388 -11.69 -1.37 1.64
CA LEU A 388 -11.06 -1.99 2.79
C LEU A 388 -12.02 -1.84 3.96
N ILE A 389 -12.37 -2.95 4.59
CA ILE A 389 -13.34 -2.96 5.68
C ILE A 389 -12.72 -3.49 6.97
N ARG A 390 -13.23 -2.98 8.09
CA ARG A 390 -12.92 -3.44 9.45
C ARG A 390 -13.49 -4.83 9.66
N LEU A 391 -12.63 -5.84 9.69
CA LEU A 391 -13.04 -7.25 9.57
C LEU A 391 -13.90 -7.70 10.75
N SER A 392 -13.46 -7.47 11.98
CA SER A 392 -14.18 -7.88 13.20
C SER A 392 -15.59 -7.27 13.26
N ALA A 393 -15.71 -5.97 12.96
CA ALA A 393 -16.97 -5.24 12.98
C ALA A 393 -17.95 -5.77 11.91
N ALA A 394 -17.45 -6.02 10.69
CA ALA A 394 -18.25 -6.59 9.61
C ALA A 394 -18.72 -8.01 9.95
N VAL A 395 -17.83 -8.86 10.46
CA VAL A 395 -18.15 -10.23 10.88
C VAL A 395 -19.20 -10.24 11.99
N ALA A 396 -19.08 -9.37 13.00
CA ALA A 396 -20.06 -9.26 14.08
C ALA A 396 -21.45 -8.87 13.57
N ALA A 397 -21.52 -7.89 12.66
CA ALA A 397 -22.79 -7.48 12.06
C ALA A 397 -23.43 -8.60 11.22
N VAL A 398 -22.64 -9.36 10.48
CA VAL A 398 -23.13 -10.50 9.68
C VAL A 398 -23.65 -11.63 10.57
N ARG A 399 -22.98 -11.92 11.70
CA ARG A 399 -23.48 -12.89 12.69
C ARG A 399 -24.82 -12.48 13.29
N GLN A 400 -25.01 -11.20 13.55
CA GLN A 400 -26.29 -10.68 14.02
C GLN A 400 -27.38 -10.91 12.97
N MET A 401 -27.13 -10.57 11.71
CA MET A 401 -28.07 -10.82 10.61
C MET A 401 -28.41 -12.31 10.46
N LEU A 402 -27.44 -13.20 10.60
CA LEU A 402 -27.65 -14.65 10.57
C LEU A 402 -28.58 -15.14 11.69
N THR A 403 -28.54 -14.51 12.85
CA THR A 403 -29.39 -14.85 14.00
C THR A 403 -30.80 -14.33 13.83
N ASP A 404 -30.95 -13.13 13.27
CA ASP A 404 -32.24 -12.47 13.06
C ASP A 404 -33.02 -13.01 11.85
N SER A 405 -32.33 -13.69 10.92
CA SER A 405 -32.90 -14.16 9.66
C SER A 405 -33.39 -15.62 9.74
N HIS A 406 -34.65 -15.87 9.38
CA HIS A 406 -35.13 -17.19 8.94
C HIS A 406 -34.94 -17.42 7.42
N SER A 407 -34.20 -16.53 6.75
CA SER A 407 -34.21 -16.33 5.30
C SER A 407 -33.17 -17.16 4.54
N GLU A 408 -33.42 -17.39 3.25
CA GLU A 408 -32.49 -18.03 2.31
C GLU A 408 -31.20 -17.20 2.08
N SER A 409 -30.07 -17.87 1.80
CA SER A 409 -28.73 -17.29 1.67
C SER A 409 -28.60 -16.15 0.64
N SER A 410 -29.47 -16.09 -0.37
CA SER A 410 -29.44 -15.08 -1.43
C SER A 410 -29.89 -13.68 -0.94
N GLY A 411 -30.92 -13.62 -0.07
CA GLY A 411 -31.39 -12.37 0.54
C GLY A 411 -30.42 -11.82 1.60
N LEU A 412 -29.58 -12.69 2.17
CA LEU A 412 -28.55 -12.28 3.10
C LEU A 412 -27.39 -11.56 2.40
N ILE A 413 -26.95 -12.05 1.24
CA ILE A 413 -25.87 -11.40 0.46
C ILE A 413 -26.25 -9.97 0.05
N SER A 414 -27.50 -9.73 -0.38
CA SER A 414 -27.96 -8.37 -0.72
C SER A 414 -27.99 -7.46 0.51
N SER A 415 -28.39 -8.00 1.67
CA SER A 415 -28.40 -7.28 2.95
C SER A 415 -26.99 -6.94 3.46
N ILE A 416 -26.01 -7.81 3.24
CA ILE A 416 -24.60 -7.52 3.54
C ILE A 416 -24.10 -6.44 2.57
N SER A 417 -24.41 -6.59 1.28
CA SER A 417 -23.96 -5.68 0.23
C SER A 417 -24.42 -4.24 0.47
N SER A 418 -25.65 -4.02 0.94
CA SER A 418 -26.17 -2.67 1.23
C SER A 418 -25.45 -1.98 2.40
N ARG A 419 -24.75 -2.75 3.25
CA ARG A 419 -24.07 -2.26 4.46
C ARG A 419 -22.54 -2.29 4.36
N LEU A 420 -21.96 -2.78 3.27
CA LEU A 420 -20.49 -2.84 3.10
C LEU A 420 -19.80 -1.48 3.32
N THR A 421 -20.46 -0.38 2.97
CA THR A 421 -19.95 0.98 3.15
C THR A 421 -19.80 1.38 4.62
N GLU A 422 -20.65 0.86 5.52
CA GLU A 422 -20.60 1.14 6.97
C GLU A 422 -19.31 0.61 7.62
N PHE A 423 -18.76 -0.46 7.04
CA PHE A 423 -17.57 -1.12 7.58
C PHE A 423 -16.27 -0.58 6.98
N GLN A 424 -16.33 0.32 6.00
CA GLN A 424 -15.13 0.88 5.38
C GLN A 424 -14.22 1.49 6.45
N VAL A 425 -12.93 1.29 6.26
CA VAL A 425 -11.92 1.97 7.06
C VAL A 425 -11.97 3.47 6.76
N VAL A 426 -11.90 4.27 7.82
CA VAL A 426 -11.83 5.73 7.79
C VAL A 426 -10.53 6.19 8.45
N TYR A 427 -10.01 7.32 7.99
CA TYR A 427 -8.63 7.75 8.25
C TYR A 427 -8.50 8.99 9.12
N THR A 428 -9.63 9.51 9.64
CA THR A 428 -9.62 10.65 10.56
C THR A 428 -8.98 10.25 11.89
N PRO A 429 -7.95 10.98 12.35
CA PRO A 429 -7.35 10.78 13.67
C PRO A 429 -8.41 10.88 14.79
N LYS A 430 -8.44 9.92 15.72
CA LYS A 430 -9.37 9.94 16.86
C LYS A 430 -8.97 10.94 17.92
N GLN A 431 -7.68 11.01 18.25
CA GLN A 431 -7.07 12.10 18.99
C GLN A 431 -5.74 12.50 18.32
N PRO A 432 -5.38 13.78 18.28
CA PRO A 432 -4.08 14.21 17.78
C PRO A 432 -2.92 13.91 18.76
N ASN A 433 -3.10 13.01 19.74
CA ASN A 433 -2.03 12.60 20.64
C ASN A 433 -1.10 11.61 19.92
N ARG A 434 0.21 11.72 20.20
CA ARG A 434 1.31 11.01 19.50
C ARG A 434 1.33 9.49 19.66
N ASP A 435 0.27 8.87 20.16
CA ASP A 435 0.22 7.41 20.28
C ASP A 435 -0.14 6.80 18.91
N LEU A 436 0.88 6.30 18.21
CA LEU A 436 0.74 5.67 16.90
C LEU A 436 -0.23 4.47 16.94
N THR A 437 -0.48 3.87 18.10
CA THR A 437 -1.44 2.76 18.22
C THR A 437 -2.88 3.18 17.90
N GLU A 438 -3.21 4.47 17.96
CA GLU A 438 -4.52 4.99 17.55
C GLU A 438 -4.77 4.86 16.04
N TYR A 439 -3.70 4.86 15.25
CA TYR A 439 -3.76 4.75 13.78
C TYR A 439 -3.65 3.30 13.29
N ARG A 440 -3.66 2.34 14.22
CA ARG A 440 -3.53 0.91 13.94
C ARG A 440 -4.88 0.29 13.62
N HIS A 441 -4.91 -0.58 12.60
CA HIS A 441 -6.09 -1.35 12.21
C HIS A 441 -6.37 -2.48 13.21
N SER A 442 -6.98 -2.13 14.35
CA SER A 442 -7.20 -3.04 15.47
C SER A 442 -8.21 -4.16 15.20
N ASP A 443 -9.10 -3.95 14.23
CA ASP A 443 -10.21 -4.83 13.89
C ASP A 443 -9.85 -5.94 12.88
N GLY A 444 -8.59 -6.02 12.46
CA GLY A 444 -8.22 -6.74 11.24
C GLY A 444 -8.85 -6.09 10.00
N LEU A 445 -8.50 -6.61 8.82
CA LEU A 445 -8.89 -6.02 7.55
C LEU A 445 -9.31 -7.08 6.54
N LEU A 446 -10.35 -6.77 5.77
CA LEU A 446 -10.62 -7.41 4.48
C LEU A 446 -10.55 -6.34 3.39
N ALA A 447 -9.55 -6.44 2.52
CA ALA A 447 -9.45 -5.66 1.30
C ALA A 447 -10.04 -6.44 0.13
N TYR A 448 -10.84 -5.77 -0.69
CA TYR A 448 -11.51 -6.39 -1.82
C TYR A 448 -11.62 -5.44 -3.00
N ARG A 449 -11.61 -6.01 -4.20
CA ARG A 449 -11.96 -5.30 -5.45
C ARG A 449 -13.42 -5.54 -5.86
N ASN A 450 -13.97 -6.70 -5.49
CA ASN A 450 -15.32 -7.13 -5.86
C ASN A 450 -16.20 -7.25 -4.60
N GLY A 451 -17.21 -6.37 -4.48
CA GLY A 451 -18.10 -6.35 -3.32
C GLY A 451 -18.93 -7.62 -3.15
N GLN A 452 -19.34 -8.28 -4.24
CA GLN A 452 -20.08 -9.54 -4.17
C GLN A 452 -19.21 -10.67 -3.60
N LEU A 453 -17.93 -10.72 -3.99
CA LEU A 453 -16.96 -11.66 -3.41
C LEU A 453 -16.76 -11.35 -1.91
N ALA A 454 -16.61 -10.08 -1.55
CA ALA A 454 -16.48 -9.67 -0.16
C ALA A 454 -17.69 -10.11 0.69
N CYS A 455 -18.92 -9.96 0.19
CA CYS A 455 -20.14 -10.41 0.89
C CYS A 455 -20.12 -11.93 1.14
N ARG A 456 -19.77 -12.72 0.13
CA ARG A 456 -19.67 -14.19 0.24
C ARG A 456 -18.61 -14.59 1.26
N LEU A 457 -17.46 -13.91 1.21
CA LEU A 457 -16.36 -14.18 2.12
C LEU A 457 -16.72 -13.79 3.57
N LEU A 458 -17.38 -12.65 3.78
CA LEU A 458 -17.87 -12.23 5.09
C LEU A 458 -18.86 -13.22 5.69
N LEU A 459 -19.80 -13.71 4.88
CA LEU A 459 -20.75 -14.74 5.30
C LEU A 459 -20.03 -16.01 5.76
N PHE A 460 -19.04 -16.46 5.00
CA PHE A 460 -18.20 -17.60 5.36
C PHE A 460 -17.41 -17.33 6.65
N LEU A 461 -16.71 -16.20 6.74
CA LEU A 461 -15.89 -15.85 7.90
C LEU A 461 -16.72 -15.69 9.17
N ALA A 462 -17.97 -15.23 9.07
CA ALA A 462 -18.90 -15.16 10.19
C ALA A 462 -19.20 -16.52 10.82
N ILE A 463 -19.18 -17.59 10.01
CA ILE A 463 -19.39 -18.97 10.44
C ILE A 463 -18.06 -19.62 10.88
N ALA A 464 -16.99 -19.39 10.12
CA ALA A 464 -15.72 -20.10 10.27
C ALA A 464 -14.82 -19.54 11.38
N LEU A 465 -14.88 -18.23 11.64
CA LEU A 465 -14.12 -17.64 12.74
C LEU A 465 -14.78 -18.01 14.08
N PRO A 466 -14.00 -18.23 15.14
CA PRO A 466 -14.56 -18.37 16.49
C PRO A 466 -15.25 -17.07 16.93
N SER A 467 -16.23 -17.19 17.82
CA SER A 467 -16.74 -16.02 18.56
C SER A 467 -15.61 -15.46 19.42
N ALA A 468 -15.49 -14.12 19.44
CA ALA A 468 -14.49 -13.42 20.24
C ALA A 468 -14.78 -13.53 21.74
#